data_AF-A0A918JL98-F1
#
_entry.id   AF-A0A918JL98-F1
#
_cell.length_a   1.000
_cell.length_b   1.000
_cell.length_c   1.000
_cell.angle_alpha   90.00
_cell.angle_beta   90.00
_cell.angle_gamma   90.00
#
_symmetry.space_group_name_H-M   'P 1'
#
loop_
_entity.id
_entity.type
_entity.pdbx_description
1 polymer ?
#
loop_
_entity_poly.entity_id
_entity_poly.type
_entity_poly.pdbx_seq_one_letter_code
_entity_poly.pdbx_strand_id
1 'polypeptide(L)'
;MFQVVLRFIGIQSKVVASEKAVATLGGMIAIFSCFTITALFTDSTGAVAILPSMGAATVLLFAVPHGQLSTPWALFAGNLFSAAIGVTCAYYVEGIYLAAPLAVSVSILVMHLTRSLHPPGGATALAAVIGGDAIADLGYWYIVTPTLFNCFILFAIALIFNNLFVWRRYPQSLMQYHEAGYHPDTRRIKMRHIHAAIARSELVIDASDEQIKHIIDLADEILHQELIAGSELELGAYYTNNKPGPRWSVRQVTDQRKDYDTDQYVLTYRVIEGEGKGQSQTCSFTEFAKWASSRIHPRNPG
;
A
#
# COMPACT_ATOMS: atom_id res chain seq x y z
N MET A 1 -0.57 26.18 13.65
CA MET A 1 -1.65 26.29 12.64
C MET A 1 -1.13 25.97 11.23
N PHE A 2 -0.08 26.62 10.75
CA PHE A 2 0.48 26.41 9.40
C PHE A 2 0.85 24.95 9.08
N GLN A 3 1.54 24.23 9.98
CA GLN A 3 1.87 22.81 9.77
C GLN A 3 0.64 21.88 9.76
N VAL A 4 -0.42 22.21 10.49
CA VAL A 4 -1.67 21.43 10.49
C VAL A 4 -2.39 21.62 9.16
N VAL A 5 -2.39 22.84 8.62
CA VAL A 5 -2.95 23.15 7.30
C VAL A 5 -2.14 22.47 6.20
N LEU A 6 -0.80 22.50 6.27
CA LEU A 6 0.05 21.79 5.30
C LEU A 6 -0.16 20.27 5.33
N ARG A 7 -0.32 19.69 6.53
CA ARG A 7 -0.66 18.27 6.69
C ARG A 7 -2.06 17.94 6.19
N PHE A 8 -3.03 18.82 6.42
CA PHE A 8 -4.39 18.65 5.90
C PHE A 8 -4.45 18.74 4.37
N ILE A 9 -3.68 19.64 3.77
CA ILE A 9 -3.56 19.78 2.31
C ILE A 9 -2.77 18.61 1.71
N GLY A 10 -1.90 17.96 2.50
CA GLY A 10 -1.15 16.78 2.07
C GLY A 10 -0.05 17.09 1.06
N ILE A 11 0.64 18.24 1.19
CA ILE A 11 1.77 18.58 0.32
C ILE A 11 2.84 17.49 0.45
N GLN A 12 3.05 16.74 -0.63
CA GLN A 12 3.91 15.56 -0.66
C GLN A 12 5.40 15.88 -0.46
N SER A 13 6.16 14.83 -0.14
CA SER A 13 7.60 14.89 0.13
C SER A 13 8.43 15.34 -1.07
N LYS A 14 9.68 15.75 -0.81
CA LYS A 14 10.57 16.29 -1.84
C LYS A 14 11.06 15.18 -2.78
N VAL A 15 10.47 15.09 -3.97
CA VAL A 15 11.04 14.32 -5.09
C VAL A 15 12.23 15.07 -5.71
N VAL A 16 13.28 14.32 -6.08
CA VAL A 16 14.50 14.85 -6.72
C VAL A 16 14.15 15.55 -8.04
N ALA A 17 14.83 16.65 -8.37
CA ALA A 17 14.51 17.46 -9.56
C ALA A 17 14.68 16.69 -10.89
N SER A 18 15.66 15.79 -10.97
CA SER A 18 15.88 14.92 -12.12
C SER A 18 14.68 14.01 -12.38
N GLU A 19 14.14 13.41 -11.33
CA GLU A 19 12.97 12.52 -11.41
C GLU A 19 11.73 13.27 -11.90
N LYS A 20 11.53 14.52 -11.45
CA LYS A 20 10.44 15.38 -11.95
C LYS A 20 10.58 15.64 -13.45
N ALA A 21 11.77 16.00 -13.91
CA ALA A 21 12.02 16.29 -15.32
C ALA A 21 11.80 15.05 -16.20
N VAL A 22 12.29 13.89 -15.76
CA VAL A 22 12.14 12.62 -16.47
C VAL A 22 10.66 12.19 -16.51
N ALA A 23 9.94 12.28 -15.40
CA ALA A 23 8.51 12.01 -15.34
C ALA A 23 7.71 12.91 -16.30
N THR A 24 7.96 14.21 -16.28
CA THR A 24 7.28 15.19 -17.14
C THR A 24 7.57 14.94 -18.61
N LEU A 25 8.82 14.71 -18.99
CA LEU A 25 9.20 14.47 -20.38
C LEU A 25 8.62 13.15 -20.89
N GLY A 26 8.71 12.08 -20.10
CA GLY A 26 8.14 10.79 -20.45
C GLY A 26 6.62 10.84 -20.60
N GLY A 27 5.94 11.50 -19.67
CA GLY A 27 4.50 11.70 -19.74
C GLY A 27 4.06 12.51 -20.97
N MET A 28 4.79 13.59 -21.30
CA MET A 28 4.54 14.38 -22.50
C MET A 28 4.69 13.54 -23.77
N ILE A 29 5.78 12.77 -23.90
CA ILE A 29 6.01 11.89 -25.05
C ILE A 29 4.92 10.83 -25.16
N ALA A 30 4.52 10.22 -24.04
CA ALA A 30 3.53 9.16 -24.01
C ALA A 30 2.14 9.64 -24.44
N ILE A 31 1.64 10.74 -23.84
CA ILE A 31 0.31 11.23 -24.18
C ILE A 31 0.27 11.82 -25.59
N PHE A 32 1.34 12.49 -26.04
CA PHE A 32 1.45 12.97 -27.42
C PHE A 32 1.40 11.82 -28.42
N SER A 33 2.21 10.79 -28.21
CA SER A 33 2.23 9.61 -29.08
C SER A 33 0.91 8.86 -29.06
N CYS A 34 0.29 8.71 -27.89
CA CYS A 34 -1.05 8.12 -27.76
C CYS A 34 -2.07 8.92 -28.59
N PHE A 35 -2.07 10.25 -28.49
CA PHE A 35 -2.99 11.09 -29.25
C PHE A 35 -2.76 10.97 -30.76
N THR A 36 -1.51 11.11 -31.22
CA THR A 36 -1.17 11.07 -32.64
C THR A 36 -1.43 9.70 -33.26
N ILE A 37 -1.01 8.61 -32.60
CA ILE A 37 -1.22 7.27 -33.13
C ILE A 37 -2.71 6.95 -33.18
N THR A 38 -3.46 7.24 -32.11
CA THR A 38 -4.91 6.96 -32.10
C THR A 38 -5.66 7.77 -33.14
N ALA A 39 -5.28 9.03 -33.36
CA ALA A 39 -5.85 9.86 -34.43
C ALA A 39 -5.52 9.35 -35.85
N LEU A 40 -4.39 8.67 -36.05
CA LEU A 40 -4.02 8.09 -37.36
C LEU A 40 -4.75 6.78 -37.65
N PHE A 41 -5.09 6.00 -36.62
CA PHE A 41 -5.68 4.67 -36.76
C PHE A 41 -7.19 4.63 -36.49
N THR A 42 -7.75 5.69 -35.90
CA THR A 42 -9.17 5.78 -35.55
C THR A 42 -9.77 7.04 -36.15
N ASP A 43 -10.68 6.89 -37.12
CA ASP A 43 -11.36 8.01 -37.80
C ASP A 43 -12.33 8.79 -36.88
N SER A 44 -12.50 8.38 -35.62
CA SER A 44 -13.63 8.79 -34.79
C SER A 44 -13.29 9.86 -33.75
N THR A 45 -14.15 10.87 -33.69
CA THR A 45 -14.30 11.83 -32.58
C THR A 45 -14.41 11.16 -31.20
N GLY A 46 -14.80 9.88 -31.13
CA GLY A 46 -14.86 9.08 -29.91
C GLY A 46 -13.50 8.90 -29.21
N ALA A 47 -12.38 9.00 -29.92
CA ALA A 47 -11.04 8.97 -29.34
C ALA A 47 -10.79 10.12 -28.33
N VAL A 48 -11.50 11.24 -28.46
CA VAL A 48 -11.38 12.40 -27.56
C VAL A 48 -11.97 12.10 -26.17
N ALA A 49 -13.04 11.31 -26.10
CA ALA A 49 -13.76 11.07 -24.85
C ALA A 49 -12.98 10.15 -23.88
N ILE A 50 -12.15 9.24 -24.39
CA ILE A 50 -11.27 8.40 -23.53
C ILE A 50 -9.96 9.11 -23.16
N LEU A 51 -9.63 10.22 -23.81
CA LEU A 51 -8.36 10.91 -23.66
C LEU A 51 -8.07 11.39 -22.23
N PRO A 52 -9.07 11.88 -21.45
CA PRO A 52 -8.88 12.18 -20.03
C PRO A 52 -8.43 10.96 -19.22
N SER A 53 -8.97 9.77 -19.52
CA SER A 53 -8.53 8.53 -18.88
C SER A 53 -7.07 8.21 -19.21
N MET A 54 -6.69 8.29 -20.49
CA MET A 54 -5.31 8.06 -20.92
C MET A 54 -4.31 9.08 -20.35
N GLY A 55 -4.74 10.33 -20.18
CA GLY A 55 -3.98 11.35 -19.46
C GLY A 55 -3.72 10.96 -18.00
N ALA A 56 -4.75 10.49 -17.28
CA ALA A 56 -4.60 10.03 -15.90
C ALA A 56 -3.71 8.76 -15.81
N ALA A 57 -3.84 7.82 -16.74
CA ALA A 57 -2.97 6.64 -16.81
C ALA A 57 -1.50 7.03 -17.05
N THR A 58 -1.26 8.02 -17.92
CA THR A 58 0.07 8.58 -18.17
C THR A 58 0.66 9.17 -16.88
N VAL A 59 -0.12 9.90 -16.09
CA VAL A 59 0.36 10.42 -14.80
C VAL A 59 0.80 9.29 -13.89
N LEU A 60 0.03 8.20 -13.77
CA LEU A 60 0.43 7.06 -12.93
C LEU A 60 1.71 6.38 -13.43
N LEU A 61 1.75 6.02 -14.73
CA LEU A 61 2.86 5.28 -15.33
C LEU A 61 4.19 6.05 -15.32
N PHE A 62 4.13 7.38 -15.31
CA PHE A 62 5.33 8.22 -15.37
C PHE A 62 5.61 9.00 -14.09
N ALA A 63 4.66 9.29 -13.21
CA ALA A 63 4.95 9.95 -11.94
C ALA A 63 5.20 8.94 -10.80
N VAL A 64 4.55 7.77 -10.87
CA VAL A 64 4.66 6.71 -9.85
C VAL A 64 4.83 5.35 -10.54
N PRO A 65 5.92 5.12 -11.31
CA PRO A 65 6.08 3.90 -12.11
C PRO A 65 6.11 2.61 -11.28
N HIS A 66 6.55 2.69 -10.02
CA HIS A 66 6.60 1.55 -9.10
C HIS A 66 5.36 1.44 -8.19
N GLY A 67 4.34 2.27 -8.42
CA GLY A 67 3.09 2.22 -7.67
C GLY A 67 2.29 0.96 -8.02
N GLN A 68 1.57 0.41 -7.04
CA GLN A 68 0.70 -0.76 -7.27
C GLN A 68 -0.37 -0.48 -8.36
N LEU A 69 -0.83 0.78 -8.44
CA LEU A 69 -1.81 1.25 -9.41
C LEU A 69 -1.25 1.41 -10.83
N SER A 70 0.08 1.40 -10.98
CA SER A 70 0.79 1.54 -12.26
C SER A 70 1.20 0.19 -12.83
N THR A 71 0.92 -0.92 -12.15
CA THR A 71 1.30 -2.26 -12.64
C THR A 71 0.62 -2.58 -13.97
N PRO A 72 1.22 -3.45 -14.82
CA PRO A 72 0.60 -3.83 -16.09
C PRO A 72 -0.80 -4.43 -15.91
N TRP A 73 -0.98 -5.25 -14.87
CA TRP A 73 -2.30 -5.81 -14.54
C TRP A 73 -3.33 -4.72 -14.23
N ALA A 74 -2.97 -3.73 -13.39
CA ALA A 74 -3.84 -2.60 -13.10
C ALA A 74 -4.19 -1.81 -14.39
N LEU A 75 -3.19 -1.46 -15.21
CA LEU A 75 -3.39 -0.72 -16.45
C LEU A 75 -4.36 -1.43 -17.40
N PHE A 76 -4.11 -2.70 -17.72
CA PHE A 76 -4.91 -3.43 -18.69
C PHE A 76 -6.23 -3.90 -18.10
N ALA A 77 -6.22 -4.70 -17.04
CA ALA A 77 -7.46 -5.27 -16.50
C ALA A 77 -8.38 -4.18 -15.94
N GLY A 78 -7.83 -3.17 -15.27
CA GLY A 78 -8.61 -2.05 -14.74
C GLY A 78 -9.33 -1.28 -15.84
N ASN A 79 -8.67 -0.93 -16.94
CA ASN A 79 -9.33 -0.24 -18.05
C ASN A 79 -10.29 -1.14 -18.84
N LEU A 80 -9.94 -2.40 -19.11
CA LEU A 80 -10.77 -3.28 -19.94
C LEU A 80 -12.05 -3.71 -19.24
N PHE A 81 -11.98 -4.07 -17.95
CA PHE A 81 -13.18 -4.37 -17.19
C PHE A 81 -14.06 -3.13 -17.04
N SER A 82 -13.46 -1.97 -16.78
CA SER A 82 -14.21 -0.72 -16.71
C SER A 82 -14.86 -0.34 -18.04
N ALA A 83 -14.19 -0.54 -19.17
CA ALA A 83 -14.78 -0.31 -20.48
C ALA A 83 -15.98 -1.22 -20.72
N ALA A 84 -15.87 -2.51 -20.39
CA ALA A 84 -16.97 -3.46 -20.51
C ALA A 84 -18.17 -3.05 -19.64
N ILE A 85 -17.93 -2.74 -18.36
CA ILE A 85 -18.96 -2.31 -17.41
C ILE A 85 -19.62 -1.01 -17.89
N GLY A 86 -18.83 -0.03 -18.35
CA GLY A 86 -19.33 1.24 -18.87
C GLY A 86 -20.26 1.05 -20.07
N VAL A 87 -19.87 0.23 -21.05
CA VAL A 87 -20.70 -0.11 -22.21
C VAL A 87 -21.97 -0.86 -21.79
N THR A 88 -21.86 -1.82 -20.88
CA THR A 88 -23.03 -2.53 -20.35
C THR A 88 -24.01 -1.55 -19.67
N CYS A 89 -23.52 -0.63 -18.84
CA CYS A 89 -24.38 0.38 -18.23
C CYS A 89 -25.01 1.31 -19.27
N ALA A 90 -24.25 1.71 -20.30
CA ALA A 90 -24.77 2.55 -21.38
C ALA A 90 -25.93 1.89 -22.14
N TYR A 91 -25.92 0.56 -22.31
CA TYR A 91 -26.99 -0.17 -22.98
C TYR A 91 -28.21 -0.45 -22.11
N TYR A 92 -28.01 -0.79 -20.83
CA TYR A 92 -29.07 -1.37 -20.00
C TYR A 92 -29.62 -0.41 -18.93
N VAL A 93 -28.99 0.74 -18.71
CA VAL A 93 -29.41 1.68 -17.67
C VAL A 93 -29.91 2.96 -18.32
N GLU A 94 -31.19 3.24 -18.16
CA GLU A 94 -31.79 4.45 -18.69
C GLU A 94 -31.34 5.68 -17.90
N GLY A 95 -30.97 6.73 -18.63
CA GLY A 95 -30.62 8.03 -18.06
C GLY A 95 -29.16 8.13 -17.61
N ILE A 96 -28.45 9.11 -18.18
CA ILE A 96 -27.03 9.40 -17.91
C ILE A 96 -26.73 9.59 -16.42
N TYR A 97 -27.63 10.23 -15.67
CA TYR A 97 -27.46 10.52 -14.24
C TYR A 97 -27.46 9.28 -13.35
N LEU A 98 -27.98 8.15 -13.83
CA LEU A 98 -27.94 6.87 -13.13
C LEU A 98 -26.88 5.93 -13.74
N ALA A 99 -26.81 5.87 -15.06
CA ALA A 99 -25.87 5.00 -15.78
C ALA A 99 -24.40 5.33 -15.45
N ALA A 100 -24.04 6.62 -15.42
CA ALA A 100 -22.67 7.07 -15.17
C ALA A 100 -22.14 6.71 -13.76
N PRO A 101 -22.79 7.09 -12.65
CA PRO A 101 -22.32 6.72 -11.33
C PRO A 101 -22.35 5.20 -11.09
N LEU A 102 -23.31 4.49 -11.69
CA LEU A 102 -23.36 3.03 -11.60
C LEU A 102 -22.17 2.38 -12.30
N ALA A 103 -21.86 2.81 -13.53
CA ALA A 103 -20.70 2.33 -14.29
C ALA A 103 -19.38 2.50 -13.51
N VAL A 104 -19.18 3.68 -12.91
CA VAL A 104 -17.99 3.97 -12.10
C VAL A 104 -17.96 3.12 -10.82
N SER A 105 -19.07 3.02 -10.10
CA SER A 105 -19.15 2.28 -8.83
C SER A 105 -18.92 0.78 -9.02
N VAL A 106 -19.56 0.19 -10.04
CA VAL A 106 -19.37 -1.23 -10.38
C VAL A 106 -17.94 -1.47 -10.85
N SER A 107 -17.36 -0.55 -11.63
CA SER A 107 -15.95 -0.61 -12.02
C SER A 107 -15.00 -0.61 -10.82
N ILE A 108 -15.22 0.28 -9.84
CA ILE A 108 -14.43 0.30 -8.61
C ILE A 108 -14.52 -1.04 -7.89
N LEU A 109 -15.72 -1.60 -7.75
CA LEU A 109 -15.93 -2.89 -7.10
C LEU A 109 -15.18 -4.01 -7.84
N VAL A 110 -15.33 -4.10 -9.16
CA VAL A 110 -14.67 -5.13 -9.98
C VAL A 110 -13.16 -4.99 -9.92
N MET A 111 -12.62 -3.77 -9.94
CA MET A 111 -11.19 -3.52 -9.77
C MET A 111 -10.67 -3.97 -8.40
N HIS A 112 -11.44 -3.78 -7.32
CA HIS A 112 -11.08 -4.29 -6.00
C HIS A 112 -11.06 -5.82 -5.97
N LEU A 113 -12.10 -6.46 -6.52
CA LEU A 113 -12.22 -7.93 -6.53
C LEU A 113 -11.12 -8.59 -7.36
N THR A 114 -10.76 -7.99 -8.49
CA THR A 114 -9.73 -8.50 -9.41
C THR A 114 -8.33 -8.00 -9.08
N ARG A 115 -8.17 -7.20 -8.02
CA ARG A 115 -6.91 -6.56 -7.61
C ARG A 115 -6.24 -5.78 -8.76
N SER A 116 -7.06 -5.14 -9.60
CA SER A 116 -6.64 -4.38 -10.78
C SER A 116 -6.92 -2.88 -10.62
N LEU A 117 -6.90 -2.37 -9.37
CA LEU A 117 -7.23 -0.99 -9.07
C LEU A 117 -6.37 -0.03 -9.90
N HIS A 118 -7.02 0.64 -10.84
CA HIS A 118 -6.42 1.61 -11.74
C HIS A 118 -7.42 2.75 -11.91
N PRO A 119 -7.28 3.84 -11.13
CA PRO A 119 -8.24 4.95 -11.15
C PRO A 119 -8.64 5.47 -12.55
N PRO A 120 -7.75 5.50 -13.56
CA PRO A 120 -8.13 5.81 -14.95
C PRO A 120 -9.25 4.91 -15.50
N GLY A 121 -9.34 3.66 -15.07
CA GLY A 121 -10.45 2.76 -15.41
C GLY A 121 -11.82 3.35 -15.05
N GLY A 122 -11.94 4.06 -13.92
CA GLY A 122 -13.17 4.78 -13.57
C GLY A 122 -13.55 5.84 -14.63
N ALA A 123 -12.58 6.60 -15.13
CA ALA A 123 -12.80 7.54 -16.23
C ALA A 123 -13.12 6.83 -17.55
N THR A 124 -12.51 5.67 -17.82
CA THR A 124 -12.82 4.82 -18.99
C THR A 124 -14.27 4.33 -18.96
N ALA A 125 -14.78 3.89 -17.80
CA ALA A 125 -16.17 3.49 -17.63
C ALA A 125 -17.13 4.68 -17.80
N LEU A 126 -16.79 5.82 -17.21
CA LEU A 126 -17.58 7.04 -17.34
C LEU A 126 -17.67 7.50 -18.80
N ALA A 127 -16.54 7.51 -19.52
CA ALA A 127 -16.46 7.89 -20.92
C ALA A 127 -17.35 7.00 -21.82
N ALA A 128 -17.49 5.71 -21.49
CA ALA A 128 -18.40 4.81 -22.21
C ALA A 128 -19.87 5.28 -22.14
N VAL A 129 -20.27 5.91 -21.04
CA VAL A 129 -21.65 6.38 -20.82
C VAL A 129 -21.87 7.80 -21.35
N ILE A 130 -20.89 8.70 -21.18
CA ILE A 130 -21.03 10.12 -21.51
C ILE A 130 -20.45 10.49 -22.89
N GLY A 131 -19.87 9.53 -23.59
CA GLY A 131 -19.12 9.73 -24.83
C GLY A 131 -19.93 10.13 -26.07
N GLY A 132 -21.26 10.20 -25.94
CA GLY A 132 -22.18 10.50 -27.04
C GLY A 132 -22.22 9.40 -28.11
N ASP A 133 -22.82 9.73 -29.26
CA ASP A 133 -23.09 8.77 -30.34
C ASP A 133 -21.81 8.08 -30.84
N ALA A 134 -20.70 8.82 -30.93
CA ALA A 134 -19.42 8.27 -31.40
C ALA A 134 -18.87 7.12 -30.54
N ILE A 135 -19.22 7.07 -29.24
CA ILE A 135 -18.87 5.95 -28.37
C ILE A 135 -20.01 4.92 -28.29
N ALA A 136 -21.26 5.36 -28.29
CA ALA A 136 -22.42 4.45 -28.28
C ALA A 136 -22.42 3.52 -29.52
N ASP A 137 -22.05 4.05 -30.69
CA ASP A 137 -21.97 3.30 -31.94
C ASP A 137 -20.85 2.24 -31.95
N LEU A 138 -19.78 2.45 -31.18
CA LEU A 138 -18.73 1.45 -31.00
C LEU A 138 -19.22 0.24 -30.21
N GLY A 139 -20.15 0.45 -29.27
CA GLY A 139 -20.60 -0.59 -28.36
C GLY A 139 -19.44 -1.28 -27.66
N TYR A 140 -19.46 -2.62 -27.64
CA TYR A 140 -18.37 -3.40 -27.04
C TYR A 140 -17.04 -3.28 -27.80
N TRP A 141 -17.03 -2.75 -29.02
CA TRP A 141 -15.79 -2.46 -29.73
C TRP A 141 -14.95 -1.38 -29.03
N TYR A 142 -15.58 -0.53 -28.20
CA TYR A 142 -14.92 0.43 -27.31
C TYR A 142 -13.81 -0.20 -26.44
N ILE A 143 -13.98 -1.48 -26.06
CA ILE A 143 -12.98 -2.23 -25.28
C ILE A 143 -11.69 -2.42 -26.09
N VAL A 144 -11.82 -2.75 -27.38
CA VAL A 144 -10.68 -3.00 -28.27
C VAL A 144 -10.10 -1.67 -28.76
N THR A 145 -10.97 -0.85 -29.36
CA THR A 145 -10.62 0.46 -29.91
C THR A 145 -11.63 1.49 -29.40
N PRO A 146 -11.21 2.50 -28.62
CA PRO A 146 -9.83 2.93 -28.39
C PRO A 146 -9.14 2.34 -27.14
N THR A 147 -9.84 1.62 -26.26
CA THR A 147 -9.31 1.34 -24.90
C THR A 147 -8.05 0.47 -24.88
N LEU A 148 -8.13 -0.77 -25.38
CA LEU A 148 -7.00 -1.70 -25.38
C LEU A 148 -5.83 -1.14 -26.19
N PHE A 149 -6.13 -0.56 -27.36
CA PHE A 149 -5.14 0.05 -28.24
C PHE A 149 -4.33 1.15 -27.52
N ASN A 150 -5.01 2.09 -26.85
CA ASN A 150 -4.33 3.15 -26.10
C ASN A 150 -3.53 2.60 -24.92
N CYS A 151 -4.06 1.60 -24.20
CA CYS A 151 -3.32 0.94 -23.12
C CYS A 151 -2.00 0.32 -23.63
N PHE A 152 -2.02 -0.31 -24.81
CA PHE A 152 -0.82 -0.86 -25.43
C PHE A 152 0.20 0.21 -25.80
N ILE A 153 -0.24 1.33 -26.38
CA ILE A 153 0.65 2.44 -26.73
C ILE A 153 1.33 2.99 -25.47
N LEU A 154 0.53 3.32 -24.45
CA LEU A 154 1.06 3.85 -23.18
C LEU A 154 1.99 2.86 -22.50
N PHE A 155 1.62 1.57 -22.47
CA PHE A 155 2.46 0.52 -21.91
C PHE A 155 3.79 0.40 -22.63
N ALA A 156 3.79 0.37 -23.96
CA ALA A 156 5.01 0.27 -24.75
C ALA A 156 5.95 1.45 -24.50
N ILE A 157 5.42 2.68 -24.45
CA ILE A 157 6.22 3.87 -24.20
C ILE A 157 6.73 3.89 -22.75
N ALA A 158 5.89 3.56 -21.78
CA ALA A 158 6.30 3.45 -20.37
C ALA A 158 7.39 2.39 -20.19
N LEU A 159 7.24 1.23 -20.84
CA LEU A 159 8.23 0.15 -20.82
C LEU A 159 9.56 0.60 -21.43
N ILE A 160 9.56 1.26 -22.59
CA ILE A 160 10.80 1.71 -23.22
C ILE A 160 11.44 2.84 -22.42
N PHE A 161 10.68 3.90 -22.14
CA PHE A 161 11.20 5.14 -21.57
C PHE A 161 11.66 4.97 -20.11
N ASN A 162 10.86 4.31 -19.27
CA ASN A 162 11.25 4.13 -17.87
C ASN A 162 12.46 3.19 -17.73
N ASN A 163 12.61 2.21 -18.61
CA ASN A 163 13.78 1.31 -18.59
C ASN A 163 15.07 1.94 -19.11
N LEU A 164 15.05 3.17 -19.65
CA LEU A 164 16.27 3.94 -19.95
C LEU A 164 16.99 4.39 -18.67
N PHE A 165 16.30 4.40 -17.53
CA PHE A 165 16.82 4.88 -16.25
C PHE A 165 16.85 3.72 -15.24
N VAL A 166 18.03 3.46 -14.65
CA VAL A 166 18.25 2.31 -13.76
C VAL A 166 17.30 2.32 -12.56
N TRP A 167 16.99 3.49 -12.02
CA TRP A 167 16.11 3.67 -10.85
C TRP A 167 14.61 3.66 -11.18
N ARG A 168 14.21 3.63 -12.46
CA ARG A 168 12.80 3.66 -12.89
C ARG A 168 12.31 2.37 -13.55
N ARG A 169 13.08 1.26 -13.45
CA ARG A 169 12.78 0.03 -14.18
C ARG A 169 11.31 -0.39 -14.01
N TYR A 170 10.63 -0.55 -15.14
CA TYR A 170 9.20 -0.82 -15.23
C TYR A 170 8.96 -2.05 -16.13
N PRO A 171 8.08 -2.99 -15.76
CA PRO A 171 7.37 -3.09 -14.49
C PRO A 171 8.32 -3.38 -13.32
N GLN A 172 7.84 -3.12 -12.10
CA GLN A 172 8.61 -3.31 -10.85
C GLN A 172 9.22 -4.72 -10.71
N SER A 173 8.62 -5.75 -11.32
CA SER A 173 9.18 -7.11 -11.34
C SER A 173 10.54 -7.22 -12.05
N LEU A 174 10.93 -6.24 -12.86
CA LEU A 174 12.23 -6.16 -13.53
C LEU A 174 13.30 -5.46 -12.68
N MET A 175 12.92 -4.84 -11.55
CA MET A 175 13.90 -4.34 -10.59
C MET A 175 14.56 -5.51 -9.86
N GLN A 176 15.89 -5.55 -9.92
CA GLN A 176 16.68 -6.44 -9.09
C GLN A 176 16.85 -5.77 -7.72
N TYR A 177 16.13 -6.27 -6.72
CA TYR A 177 16.37 -5.88 -5.35
C TYR A 177 17.70 -6.47 -4.90
N HIS A 178 18.63 -5.63 -4.44
CA HIS A 178 19.73 -6.12 -3.64
C HIS A 178 19.15 -6.51 -2.28
N GLU A 179 19.27 -7.77 -1.89
CA GLU A 179 18.99 -8.15 -0.51
C GLU A 179 19.96 -7.38 0.38
N ALA A 180 19.45 -6.37 1.08
CA ALA A 180 20.13 -5.87 2.26
C ALA A 180 20.15 -7.05 3.23
N GLY A 181 21.31 -7.70 3.36
CA GLY A 181 21.45 -8.90 4.18
C GLY A 181 20.74 -8.74 5.52
N TYR A 182 19.99 -9.77 5.92
CA TYR A 182 19.25 -9.78 7.17
C TYR A 182 20.19 -9.43 8.33
N HIS A 183 20.00 -8.27 8.94
CA HIS A 183 20.71 -7.91 10.15
C HIS A 183 19.77 -8.16 11.33
N PRO A 184 20.12 -9.05 12.29
CA PRO A 184 19.24 -9.46 13.39
C PRO A 184 18.84 -8.33 14.37
N ASP A 185 19.28 -7.10 14.13
CA ASP A 185 19.19 -5.95 15.03
C ASP A 185 18.33 -4.80 14.48
N THR A 186 17.33 -5.10 13.63
CA THR A 186 16.35 -4.10 13.11
C THR A 186 15.45 -3.50 14.20
N ARG A 187 15.52 -4.00 15.44
CA ARG A 187 14.78 -3.54 16.63
C ARG A 187 14.99 -2.05 17.00
N ARG A 188 15.93 -1.34 16.35
CA ARG A 188 16.29 0.07 16.66
C ARG A 188 16.04 1.04 15.50
N ILE A 189 15.18 0.71 14.55
CA ILE A 189 14.81 1.65 13.47
C ILE A 189 13.93 2.78 14.05
N LYS A 190 14.48 4.00 14.06
CA LYS A 190 13.78 5.23 14.47
C LYS A 190 13.24 5.97 13.24
N MET A 191 12.26 6.85 13.44
CA MET A 191 11.68 7.68 12.36
C MET A 191 12.76 8.40 11.52
N ARG A 192 13.79 8.95 12.17
CA ARG A 192 14.92 9.61 11.48
C ARG A 192 15.68 8.69 10.51
N HIS A 193 15.72 7.38 10.78
CA HIS A 193 16.39 6.41 9.90
C HIS A 193 15.51 6.12 8.67
N ILE A 194 14.18 6.06 8.84
CA ILE A 194 13.21 5.90 7.75
C ILE A 194 13.27 7.11 6.82
N HIS A 195 13.20 8.33 7.36
CA HIS A 195 13.28 9.56 6.59
C HIS A 195 14.63 9.65 5.83
N ALA A 196 15.75 9.32 6.48
CA ALA A 196 17.06 9.30 5.81
C ALA A 196 17.14 8.23 4.69
N ALA A 197 16.48 7.08 4.87
CA ALA A 197 16.42 6.03 3.85
C ALA A 197 15.57 6.46 2.65
N ILE A 198 14.39 7.08 2.88
CA ILE A 198 13.52 7.61 1.81
C ILE A 198 14.20 8.74 1.06
N ALA A 199 14.87 9.66 1.77
CA ALA A 199 15.59 10.76 1.13
C ALA A 199 16.80 10.29 0.29
N ARG A 200 17.34 9.11 0.59
CA ARG A 200 18.46 8.49 -0.14
C ARG A 200 18.00 7.49 -1.19
N SER A 201 16.77 6.99 -1.12
CA SER A 201 16.21 6.13 -2.16
C SER A 201 15.73 7.00 -3.32
N GLU A 202 16.06 6.59 -4.54
CA GLU A 202 15.50 7.18 -5.76
C GLU A 202 14.11 6.57 -6.08
N LEU A 203 13.50 5.89 -5.10
CA LEU A 203 12.23 5.21 -5.23
C LEU A 203 11.08 6.12 -4.83
N VAL A 204 10.11 6.25 -5.71
CA VAL A 204 8.82 6.88 -5.40
C VAL A 204 7.99 5.87 -4.60
N ILE A 205 7.85 6.10 -3.30
CA ILE A 205 7.01 5.30 -2.40
C ILE A 205 5.73 6.08 -2.10
N ASP A 206 4.58 5.50 -2.40
CA ASP A 206 3.26 6.06 -2.09
C ASP A 206 2.84 5.69 -0.66
N ALA A 207 3.64 6.11 0.31
CA ALA A 207 3.35 5.96 1.74
C ALA A 207 4.07 7.06 2.54
N SER A 208 3.41 7.61 3.56
CA SER A 208 4.03 8.59 4.44
C SER A 208 5.04 7.92 5.39
N ASP A 209 6.02 8.70 5.86
CA ASP A 209 6.98 8.27 6.88
C ASP A 209 6.27 7.67 8.12
N GLU A 210 5.14 8.27 8.53
CA GLU A 210 4.30 7.78 9.63
C GLU A 210 3.64 6.43 9.34
N GLN A 211 3.13 6.22 8.12
CA GLN A 211 2.55 4.94 7.73
C GLN A 211 3.59 3.83 7.74
N ILE A 212 4.80 4.11 7.22
CA ILE A 212 5.91 3.16 7.21
C ILE A 212 6.32 2.83 8.65
N LYS A 213 6.43 3.83 9.53
CA LYS A 213 6.73 3.60 10.95
C LYS A 213 5.65 2.77 11.63
N HIS A 214 4.37 3.02 11.34
CA HIS A 214 3.27 2.24 11.89
C HIS A 214 3.35 0.77 11.47
N ILE A 215 3.68 0.48 10.21
CA ILE A 215 3.89 -0.89 9.73
C ILE A 215 5.07 -1.55 10.46
N ILE A 216 6.18 -0.83 10.68
CA ILE A 216 7.33 -1.35 11.44
C ILE A 216 6.95 -1.64 12.90
N ASP A 217 6.15 -0.78 13.52
CA ASP A 217 5.67 -0.99 14.90
C ASP A 217 4.75 -2.22 15.00
N LEU A 218 3.87 -2.41 14.03
CA LEU A 218 3.03 -3.61 13.95
C LEU A 218 3.89 -4.87 13.74
N ALA A 219 4.91 -4.81 12.88
CA ALA A 219 5.82 -5.93 12.67
C ALA A 219 6.64 -6.26 13.94
N ASP A 220 7.08 -5.25 14.69
CA ASP A 220 7.76 -5.43 15.97
C ASP A 220 6.80 -6.05 17.01
N GLU A 221 5.53 -5.65 17.03
CA GLU A 221 4.51 -6.25 17.91
C GLU A 221 4.27 -7.74 17.57
N ILE A 222 4.16 -8.09 16.28
CA ILE A 222 4.00 -9.48 15.83
C ILE A 222 5.22 -10.32 16.25
N LEU A 223 6.44 -9.81 16.03
CA LEU A 223 7.67 -10.49 16.45
C LEU A 223 7.72 -10.71 17.97
N HIS A 224 7.29 -9.73 18.77
CA HIS A 224 7.22 -9.87 20.22
C HIS A 224 6.22 -10.94 20.64
N GLN A 225 5.07 -11.04 19.97
CA GLN A 225 4.10 -12.11 20.22
C GLN A 225 4.67 -13.49 19.91
N GLU A 226 5.38 -13.64 18.79
CA GLU A 226 5.99 -14.92 18.38
C GLU A 226 7.12 -15.36 19.32
N LEU A 227 8.01 -14.44 19.71
CA LEU A 227 9.14 -14.73 20.60
C LEU A 227 8.68 -15.24 21.97
N ILE A 228 7.55 -14.75 22.48
CA ILE A 228 7.05 -15.12 23.82
C ILE A 228 6.11 -16.33 23.74
N ALA A 229 5.31 -16.48 22.68
CA ALA A 229 4.53 -17.70 22.47
C ALA A 229 5.43 -18.94 22.25
N GLY A 230 6.60 -18.77 21.62
CA GLY A 230 7.60 -19.82 21.46
C GLY A 230 8.50 -20.04 22.68
N SER A 231 8.48 -19.14 23.66
CA SER A 231 9.20 -19.30 24.93
C SER A 231 8.22 -19.85 25.97
N GLU A 232 8.30 -21.13 26.33
CA GLU A 232 7.59 -21.62 27.52
C GLU A 232 7.91 -20.68 28.69
N LEU A 233 6.90 -19.97 29.22
CA LEU A 233 7.11 -19.10 30.38
C LEU A 233 7.53 -19.98 31.56
N GLU A 234 8.82 -20.01 31.85
CA GLU A 234 9.35 -20.88 32.89
C GLU A 234 8.90 -20.45 34.29
N LEU A 235 8.46 -21.42 35.08
CA LEU A 235 8.20 -21.25 36.51
C LEU A 235 9.46 -20.78 37.22
N GLY A 236 9.33 -19.75 38.06
CA GLY A 236 10.44 -19.16 38.81
C GLY A 236 11.27 -18.13 38.03
N ALA A 237 11.07 -18.00 36.71
CA ALA A 237 11.79 -17.02 35.90
C ALA A 237 11.26 -15.59 36.09
N TYR A 238 12.13 -14.61 35.84
CA TYR A 238 11.84 -13.19 35.98
C TYR A 238 11.73 -12.54 34.60
N TYR A 239 10.74 -11.68 34.45
CA TYR A 239 10.45 -10.97 33.20
C TYR A 239 10.28 -9.49 33.49
N THR A 240 10.64 -8.63 32.55
CA THR A 240 10.41 -7.18 32.62
C THR A 240 9.57 -6.73 31.46
N ASN A 241 8.76 -5.68 31.66
CA ASN A 241 8.03 -5.02 30.58
C ASN A 241 8.86 -3.96 29.82
N ASN A 242 10.08 -3.66 30.28
CA ASN A 242 11.00 -2.68 29.69
C ASN A 242 10.39 -1.29 29.42
N LYS A 243 9.31 -0.92 30.13
CA LYS A 243 8.68 0.41 30.02
C LYS A 243 9.52 1.45 30.78
N PRO A 244 9.58 2.71 30.34
CA PRO A 244 10.31 3.74 31.06
C PRO A 244 9.52 4.31 32.25
N GLY A 245 10.25 4.75 33.29
CA GLY A 245 9.70 5.53 34.40
C GLY A 245 8.79 4.72 35.34
N PRO A 246 7.69 5.31 35.86
CA PRO A 246 6.89 4.69 36.92
C PRO A 246 6.09 3.46 36.47
N ARG A 247 6.01 3.20 35.15
CA ARG A 247 5.34 2.01 34.58
C ARG A 247 6.28 0.82 34.40
N TRP A 248 7.56 1.00 34.69
CA TRP A 248 8.53 -0.09 34.66
C TRP A 248 8.21 -1.11 35.75
N SER A 249 8.22 -2.40 35.44
CA SER A 249 8.11 -3.44 36.45
C SER A 249 8.84 -4.73 36.06
N VAL A 250 9.20 -5.50 37.08
CA VAL A 250 9.74 -6.85 37.00
C VAL A 250 8.81 -7.79 37.73
N ARG A 251 8.39 -8.86 37.05
CA ARG A 251 7.51 -9.89 37.58
C ARG A 251 8.21 -11.24 37.56
N GLN A 252 8.10 -11.98 38.65
CA GLN A 252 8.50 -13.37 38.73
C GLN A 252 7.27 -14.26 38.54
N VAL A 253 7.36 -15.26 37.67
CA VAL A 253 6.34 -16.30 37.55
C VAL A 253 6.45 -17.21 38.77
N THR A 254 5.43 -17.25 39.62
CA THR A 254 5.45 -18.00 40.88
C THR A 254 4.63 -19.28 40.84
N ASP A 255 3.58 -19.33 40.02
CA ASP A 255 2.78 -20.53 39.80
C ASP A 255 2.17 -20.54 38.39
N GLN A 256 1.97 -21.74 37.83
CA GLN A 256 1.28 -21.94 36.56
C GLN A 256 0.32 -23.12 36.72
N ARG A 257 -0.97 -22.85 36.53
CA ARG A 257 -2.03 -23.86 36.65
C ARG A 257 -2.88 -23.87 35.39
N LYS A 258 -3.27 -25.05 34.94
CA LYS A 258 -4.31 -25.20 33.93
C LYS A 258 -5.67 -25.06 34.62
N ASP A 259 -6.47 -24.09 34.20
CA ASP A 259 -7.85 -23.97 34.64
C ASP A 259 -8.69 -25.00 33.88
N TYR A 260 -9.29 -25.94 34.61
CA TYR A 260 -10.01 -27.07 34.02
C TYR A 260 -11.38 -26.69 33.47
N ASP A 261 -11.92 -25.53 33.86
CA ASP A 261 -13.24 -25.05 33.42
C ASP A 261 -13.16 -24.27 32.09
N THR A 262 -12.02 -23.60 31.84
CA THR A 262 -11.79 -22.77 30.64
C THR A 262 -10.78 -23.36 29.67
N ASP A 263 -10.12 -24.47 30.03
CA ASP A 263 -9.00 -25.09 29.32
C ASP A 263 -7.80 -24.15 29.07
N GLN A 264 -7.74 -23.01 29.80
CA GLN A 264 -6.70 -22.00 29.67
C GLN A 264 -5.64 -22.13 30.76
N TYR A 265 -4.40 -21.74 30.42
CA TYR A 265 -3.33 -21.63 31.41
C TYR A 265 -3.42 -20.29 32.14
N VAL A 266 -3.56 -20.39 33.46
CA VAL A 266 -3.59 -19.28 34.38
C VAL A 266 -2.25 -19.20 35.10
N LEU A 267 -1.67 -18.01 35.12
CA LEU A 267 -0.34 -17.75 35.66
C LEU A 267 -0.45 -16.81 36.84
N THR A 268 0.16 -17.19 37.95
CA THR A 268 0.34 -16.32 39.12
C THR A 268 1.74 -15.76 39.10
N TYR A 269 1.85 -14.44 39.26
CA TYR A 269 3.13 -13.76 39.30
C TYR A 269 3.22 -12.84 40.51
N ARG A 270 4.45 -12.56 40.93
CA ARG A 270 4.76 -11.56 41.95
C ARG A 270 5.59 -10.44 41.36
N VAL A 271 5.20 -9.19 41.64
CA VAL A 271 5.99 -8.02 41.25
C VAL A 271 7.18 -7.88 42.21
N ILE A 272 8.38 -8.09 41.69
CA ILE A 272 9.62 -8.07 42.46
C ILE A 272 10.19 -6.65 42.54
N GLU A 273 10.04 -5.88 41.46
CA GLU A 273 10.56 -4.52 41.34
C GLU A 273 9.64 -3.64 40.48
N GLY A 274 9.65 -2.34 40.74
CA GLY A 274 8.88 -1.34 39.98
C GLY A 274 7.40 -1.19 40.34
N GLU A 275 6.57 -0.85 39.37
CA GLU A 275 5.13 -0.58 39.54
C GLU A 275 4.38 -1.75 40.18
N GLY A 276 3.79 -1.53 41.36
CA GLY A 276 3.07 -2.57 42.10
C GLY A 276 3.97 -3.53 42.88
N LYS A 277 5.23 -3.16 43.17
CA LYS A 277 6.20 -3.96 43.94
C LYS A 277 5.57 -4.60 45.18
N GLY A 278 5.81 -5.89 45.35
CA GLY A 278 5.34 -6.70 46.47
C GLY A 278 3.97 -7.36 46.23
N GLN A 279 3.19 -6.90 45.25
CA GLN A 279 1.88 -7.48 44.94
C GLN A 279 2.03 -8.81 44.20
N SER A 280 1.10 -9.73 44.46
CA SER A 280 0.94 -10.97 43.70
C SER A 280 -0.42 -10.97 43.03
N GLN A 281 -0.44 -11.30 41.75
CA GLN A 281 -1.65 -11.26 40.92
C GLN A 281 -1.69 -12.48 40.01
N THR A 282 -2.88 -12.78 39.54
CA THR A 282 -3.14 -13.90 38.64
C THR A 282 -3.69 -13.34 37.32
N CYS A 283 -3.20 -13.85 36.21
CA CYS A 283 -3.62 -13.45 34.87
C CYS A 283 -3.56 -14.64 33.91
N SER A 284 -4.16 -14.50 32.73
CA SER A 284 -3.99 -15.51 31.67
C SER A 284 -2.54 -15.52 31.16
N PHE A 285 -2.09 -16.66 30.64
CA PHE A 285 -0.80 -16.76 29.96
C PHE A 285 -0.63 -15.68 28.88
N THR A 286 -1.66 -15.46 28.07
CA THR A 286 -1.67 -14.46 26.99
C THR A 286 -1.53 -13.03 27.50
N GLU A 287 -2.16 -12.71 28.62
CA GLU A 287 -2.06 -11.39 29.24
C GLU A 287 -0.66 -11.14 29.82
N PHE A 288 -0.06 -12.15 30.46
CA PHE A 288 1.32 -12.06 30.93
C PHE A 288 2.31 -11.92 29.77
N ALA A 289 2.12 -12.71 28.71
CA ALA A 289 2.95 -12.70 27.52
C ALA A 289 2.92 -11.33 26.82
N LYS A 290 1.75 -10.68 26.74
CA LYS A 290 1.61 -9.30 26.22
C LYS A 290 2.30 -8.26 27.09
N TRP A 291 2.37 -8.49 28.40
CA TRP A 291 3.05 -7.58 29.33
C TRP A 291 4.57 -7.74 29.32
N ALA A 292 5.07 -8.97 29.18
CA ALA A 292 6.49 -9.28 29.23
C ALA A 292 7.21 -8.81 27.95
N SER A 293 8.36 -8.17 28.09
CA SER A 293 9.21 -7.75 26.96
C SER A 293 10.45 -8.64 26.83
N SER A 294 11.06 -9.02 27.95
CA SER A 294 12.21 -9.92 27.95
C SER A 294 12.36 -10.65 29.28
N ARG A 295 12.98 -11.83 29.24
CA ARG A 295 13.46 -12.55 30.42
C ARG A 295 14.70 -11.86 30.97
N ILE A 296 14.76 -11.71 32.29
CA ILE A 296 15.91 -11.14 32.99
C ILE A 296 16.41 -12.12 34.06
N HIS A 297 17.71 -12.07 34.32
CA HIS A 297 18.32 -12.87 35.37
C HIS A 297 18.68 -11.94 36.54
N PRO A 298 18.24 -12.24 37.78
CA PRO A 298 18.67 -11.48 38.93
C PRO A 298 20.19 -11.58 39.06
N ARG A 299 20.84 -10.45 39.36
CA ARG A 299 22.27 -10.43 39.62
C ARG A 299 22.48 -11.17 40.95
N ASN A 300 23.21 -12.28 40.95
CA ASN A 300 23.48 -13.03 42.18
C ASN A 300 24.01 -12.07 43.25
N PRO A 301 23.43 -12.06 44.47
CA PRO A 301 24.08 -11.41 45.59
C PRO A 301 25.35 -12.22 45.89
N GLY A 302 26.51 -11.60 45.65
CA GLY A 302 27.78 -12.08 46.21
C GLY A 302 27.83 -11.86 47.71
#